data_AF-A0ABD5Z3W2-F1
#
_entry.id   AF-A0ABD5Z3W2-F1
#
_cell.length_a   1.000
_cell.length_b   1.000
_cell.length_c   1.000
_cell.angle_alpha   90.00
_cell.angle_beta   90.00
_cell.angle_gamma   90.00
#
_symmetry.space_group_name_H-M   'P 1'
#
loop_
_entity.id
_entity.type
_entity.pdbx_description
1 polymer ?
#
loop_
_entity_poly.entity_id
_entity_poly.type
_entity_poly.pdbx_seq_one_letter_code
_entity_poly.pdbx_strand_id
1 'polypeptide(L)'
;MGALALGSTAVSAESTRRFIVDRQSLRSERDVEVVHELDEVGLLVVRATEDVLVGARYVPDRQYSPRLPHTGSRSSRVEYPPEGDDLYAYQWDKQDQQIPATHEVTRGEGTRVAIIDSGIGAGHPDLEHAVNADLSKNFTPDPHGAPGPFGGAHGTHVAGSVAANDQNGSGVIGSAPATELVDLRVFSETHSAGFSAWLGDVLAAIVYSANIGADAANLSLGWTFRFRDGWGEFWGEAMQRTTTYANRQGTVLTHACGNWGGTLQFDKDQRDSSETAGGLTVSATGPIGFKWGAEGTEKPAYTPAYYTNYGTNAVDIGAPGGNFAVDAPESSGNRYYDLVLNTVAEPEFSEDGEYQGATYGYDWYAGTSMAAPQVAGATALVKSVNPSYNANQLKSTLKRVASVPDEYNKKYYGSGYLDTYSAVVE
;
A
#
# COMPACT_ATOMS: atom_id res chain seq x y z
N MET A 1 17.57 17.66 -61.70
CA MET A 1 16.67 18.82 -61.80
C MET A 1 15.41 18.50 -61.02
N GLY A 2 15.20 19.18 -59.88
CA GLY A 2 13.89 19.30 -59.22
C GLY A 2 13.52 18.22 -58.20
N ALA A 3 13.85 18.44 -56.93
CA ALA A 3 13.04 17.97 -55.80
C ALA A 3 12.71 19.20 -54.95
N LEU A 4 11.44 19.60 -54.95
CA LEU A 4 10.92 20.65 -54.09
C LEU A 4 10.98 20.18 -52.63
N ALA A 5 11.73 20.91 -51.81
CA ALA A 5 11.63 20.82 -50.36
C ALA A 5 10.41 21.63 -49.91
N LEU A 6 9.33 20.94 -49.51
CA LEU A 6 8.28 21.54 -48.68
C LEU A 6 8.70 21.34 -47.23
N GLY A 7 9.28 22.39 -46.64
CA GLY A 7 9.52 22.46 -45.21
C GLY A 7 8.19 22.55 -44.48
N SER A 8 7.80 21.48 -43.79
CA SER A 8 6.83 21.57 -42.70
C SER A 8 7.57 22.11 -41.48
N THR A 9 7.38 23.40 -41.19
CA THR A 9 7.60 23.90 -39.83
C THR A 9 6.53 23.27 -38.94
N ALA A 10 6.82 22.09 -38.41
CA ALA A 10 6.08 21.56 -37.28
C ALA A 10 6.38 22.48 -36.08
N VAL A 11 5.46 23.39 -35.79
CA VAL A 11 5.41 24.04 -34.48
C VAL A 11 5.03 22.92 -33.51
N SER A 12 6.04 22.34 -32.87
CA SER A 12 5.87 21.50 -31.69
C SER A 12 5.13 22.36 -30.66
N ALA A 13 3.83 22.13 -30.49
CA ALA A 13 3.12 22.64 -29.33
C ALA A 13 3.85 22.06 -28.10
N GLU A 14 4.55 22.90 -27.34
CA GLU A 14 5.22 22.50 -26.12
C GLU A 14 4.16 22.02 -25.13
N SER A 15 3.99 20.70 -25.03
CA SER A 15 3.02 20.12 -24.12
C SER A 15 3.56 20.23 -22.69
N THR A 16 2.79 20.90 -21.83
CA THR A 16 3.09 20.97 -20.40
C THR A 16 3.00 19.56 -19.79
N ARG A 17 4.00 19.18 -18.99
CA ARG A 17 4.10 17.88 -18.30
C ARG A 17 4.23 18.08 -16.80
N ARG A 18 4.04 17.00 -16.03
CA ARG A 18 4.27 17.01 -14.58
C ARG A 18 5.74 16.72 -14.26
N PHE A 19 6.28 17.45 -13.28
CA PHE A 19 7.65 17.33 -12.80
C PHE A 19 7.69 17.41 -11.28
N ILE A 20 8.65 16.71 -10.68
CA ILE A 20 9.06 16.93 -9.29
C ILE A 20 10.31 17.80 -9.34
N VAL A 21 10.33 18.86 -8.56
CA VAL A 21 11.35 19.92 -8.62
C VAL A 21 11.88 20.23 -7.23
N ASP A 22 13.20 20.43 -7.13
CA ASP A 22 13.80 20.99 -5.92
C ASP A 22 13.42 22.47 -5.83
N ARG A 23 12.59 22.83 -4.85
CA ARG A 23 11.99 24.17 -4.74
C ARG A 23 13.04 25.27 -4.77
N GLN A 24 14.18 25.06 -4.11
CA GLN A 24 15.27 26.05 -4.02
C GLN A 24 16.02 26.27 -5.33
N SER A 25 15.93 25.31 -6.26
CA SER A 25 16.57 25.40 -7.57
C SER A 25 15.71 26.10 -8.62
N LEU A 26 14.42 26.27 -8.34
CA LEU A 26 13.49 26.90 -9.26
C LEU A 26 13.68 28.42 -9.24
N ARG A 27 13.86 29.04 -10.42
CA ARG A 27 14.10 30.48 -10.54
C ARG A 27 12.90 31.32 -10.12
N SER A 28 11.69 30.82 -10.36
CA SER A 28 10.43 31.52 -10.14
C SER A 28 9.29 30.51 -10.12
N GLU A 29 8.49 30.51 -9.06
CA GLU A 29 7.26 29.71 -8.95
C GLU A 29 6.11 30.29 -9.78
N ARG A 30 6.23 31.54 -10.26
CA ARG A 30 5.17 32.20 -11.05
C ARG A 30 5.02 31.65 -12.47
N ASP A 31 6.01 30.91 -12.94
CA ASP A 31 6.09 30.41 -14.32
C ASP A 31 5.69 28.93 -14.43
N VAL A 32 5.20 28.34 -13.33
CA VAL A 32 4.76 26.94 -13.25
C VAL A 32 3.39 26.86 -12.57
N GLU A 33 2.62 25.84 -12.91
CA GLU A 33 1.41 25.48 -12.17
C GLU A 33 1.81 24.54 -11.04
N VAL A 34 1.63 24.94 -9.78
CA VAL A 34 1.92 24.07 -8.64
C VAL A 34 0.78 23.07 -8.45
N VAL A 35 1.12 21.78 -8.48
CA VAL A 35 0.20 20.66 -8.25
C VAL A 35 0.21 20.26 -6.77
N HIS A 36 1.39 20.09 -6.18
CA HIS A 36 1.56 19.81 -4.75
C HIS A 36 2.73 20.61 -4.17
N GLU A 37 2.51 21.17 -2.99
CA GLU A 37 3.55 21.80 -2.16
C GLU A 37 4.00 20.81 -1.07
N LEU A 38 5.29 20.50 -1.03
CA LEU A 38 5.91 19.61 -0.03
C LEU A 38 7.01 20.40 0.68
N ASP A 39 6.60 21.43 1.40
CA ASP A 39 7.48 22.47 1.94
C ASP A 39 8.47 21.94 2.97
N GLU A 40 8.06 20.96 3.77
CA GLU A 40 8.85 20.36 4.83
C GLU A 40 10.06 19.59 4.29
N VAL A 41 10.04 19.25 3.00
CA VAL A 41 11.10 18.55 2.28
C VAL A 41 11.68 19.34 1.11
N GLY A 42 11.23 20.60 0.93
CA GLY A 42 11.72 21.50 -0.10
C GLY A 42 11.48 21.00 -1.53
N LEU A 43 10.34 20.35 -1.76
CA LEU A 43 9.96 19.84 -3.09
C LEU A 43 8.66 20.49 -3.56
N LEU A 44 8.54 20.62 -4.88
CA LEU A 44 7.28 20.95 -5.55
C LEU A 44 6.96 19.86 -6.57
N VAL A 45 5.68 19.52 -6.69
CA VAL A 45 5.15 18.84 -7.88
C VAL A 45 4.49 19.92 -8.73
N VAL A 46 4.89 20.06 -9.99
CA VAL A 46 4.45 21.14 -10.86
C VAL A 46 4.04 20.64 -12.23
N ARG A 47 3.15 21.36 -12.91
CA ARG A 47 2.90 21.25 -14.34
C ARG A 47 3.57 22.44 -15.06
N ALA A 48 4.43 22.13 -16.02
CA ALA A 48 5.24 23.13 -16.71
C ALA A 48 5.71 22.64 -18.09
N THR A 49 6.16 23.54 -18.95
CA THR A 49 7.03 23.21 -20.09
C THR A 49 8.49 23.04 -19.60
N GLU A 50 9.33 22.30 -20.32
CA GLU A 50 10.70 22.03 -19.85
C GLU A 50 11.62 23.27 -19.91
N ASP A 51 11.33 24.24 -20.77
CA ASP A 51 12.11 25.47 -20.95
C ASP A 51 12.08 26.39 -19.71
N VAL A 52 10.96 26.42 -18.98
CA VAL A 52 10.84 27.19 -17.73
C VAL A 52 11.57 26.52 -16.55
N LEU A 53 11.95 25.24 -16.69
CA LEU A 53 12.72 24.49 -15.70
C LEU A 53 14.24 24.57 -15.94
N VAL A 54 14.70 25.35 -16.92
CA VAL A 54 16.12 25.46 -17.26
C VAL A 54 16.95 25.97 -16.07
N GLY A 55 17.87 25.12 -15.61
CA GLY A 55 18.74 25.38 -14.47
C GLY A 55 18.17 24.93 -13.11
N ALA A 56 16.92 24.47 -13.07
CA ALA A 56 16.37 23.79 -11.90
C ALA A 56 16.84 22.32 -11.84
N ARG A 57 16.83 21.75 -10.64
CA ARG A 57 16.97 20.31 -10.40
C ARG A 57 15.56 19.71 -10.40
N TYR A 58 15.28 18.83 -11.34
CA TYR A 58 13.95 18.25 -11.50
C TYR A 58 14.03 16.81 -12.02
N VAL A 59 12.89 16.12 -12.03
CA VAL A 59 12.68 14.83 -12.68
C VAL A 59 11.26 14.79 -13.24
N PRO A 60 11.01 14.17 -14.41
CA PRO A 60 9.65 13.94 -14.88
C PRO A 60 8.83 13.15 -13.84
N ASP A 61 7.68 13.67 -13.45
CA ASP A 61 6.71 12.93 -12.65
C ASP A 61 6.09 11.87 -13.56
N ARG A 62 6.18 10.60 -13.17
CA ARG A 62 5.72 9.47 -13.98
C ARG A 62 4.51 8.82 -13.32
N GLN A 63 3.69 8.18 -14.15
CA GLN A 63 2.64 7.30 -13.66
C GLN A 63 3.17 5.89 -13.51
N TYR A 64 2.73 5.23 -12.45
CA TYR A 64 2.98 3.82 -12.18
C TYR A 64 1.67 3.04 -12.12
N SER A 65 1.64 1.85 -12.73
CA SER A 65 0.54 0.88 -12.57
C SER A 65 1.04 -0.38 -11.87
N PRO A 66 0.42 -0.78 -10.74
CA PRO A 66 0.86 -1.95 -10.02
C PRO A 66 0.57 -3.24 -10.76
N ARG A 67 1.43 -4.24 -10.52
CA ARG A 67 1.21 -5.60 -10.97
C ARG A 67 0.60 -6.41 -9.84
N LEU A 68 -0.66 -6.77 -10.00
CA LEU A 68 -1.34 -7.74 -9.15
C LEU A 68 -0.75 -9.15 -9.40
N PRO A 69 -0.63 -10.01 -8.38
CA PRO A 69 -0.15 -11.37 -8.56
C PRO A 69 -1.12 -12.14 -9.45
N HIS A 70 -0.59 -13.09 -10.23
CA HIS A 70 -1.42 -13.96 -11.06
C HIS A 70 -2.02 -15.08 -10.21
N THR A 71 -3.06 -14.78 -9.44
CA THR A 71 -3.89 -15.79 -8.77
C THR A 71 -4.83 -16.38 -9.82
N GLY A 72 -4.93 -17.71 -9.94
CA GLY A 72 -5.80 -18.36 -10.93
C GLY A 72 -7.22 -17.81 -10.84
N SER A 73 -7.59 -16.98 -11.82
CA SER A 73 -8.81 -16.16 -11.83
C SER A 73 -10.06 -16.99 -11.55
N ARG A 74 -10.54 -16.95 -10.30
CA ARG A 74 -11.96 -16.95 -9.96
C ARG A 74 -12.11 -16.10 -8.70
N SER A 75 -12.48 -14.83 -8.87
CA SER A 75 -13.01 -14.02 -7.76
C SER A 75 -14.26 -14.74 -7.26
N SER A 76 -14.18 -15.40 -6.11
CA SER A 76 -15.37 -15.72 -5.34
C SER A 76 -15.66 -14.48 -4.51
N ARG A 77 -16.12 -13.41 -5.17
CA ARG A 77 -16.71 -12.26 -4.47
C ARG A 77 -17.73 -12.86 -3.52
N VAL A 78 -17.50 -12.68 -2.23
CA VAL A 78 -18.54 -12.95 -1.25
C VAL A 78 -19.39 -11.69 -1.30
N GLU A 79 -20.39 -11.69 -2.20
CA GLU A 79 -21.55 -10.81 -2.02
C GLU A 79 -21.98 -10.97 -0.56
N TYR A 80 -22.21 -9.84 0.13
CA TYR A 80 -22.58 -9.80 1.54
C TYR A 80 -23.42 -11.03 1.90
N PRO A 81 -22.94 -11.96 2.75
CA PRO A 81 -23.72 -13.15 3.05
C PRO A 81 -25.07 -12.66 3.59
N PRO A 82 -26.21 -13.23 3.14
CA PRO A 82 -27.53 -12.64 3.42
C PRO A 82 -27.87 -12.39 4.90
N GLU A 83 -27.07 -12.87 5.87
CA GLU A 83 -27.35 -12.75 7.29
C GLU A 83 -26.06 -12.72 8.14
N GLY A 84 -25.41 -11.56 8.34
CA GLY A 84 -24.62 -11.29 9.56
C GLY A 84 -23.59 -12.35 10.03
N ASP A 85 -23.00 -13.12 9.12
CA ASP A 85 -22.09 -14.20 9.49
C ASP A 85 -20.71 -13.63 9.90
N ASP A 86 -20.18 -14.13 11.01
CA ASP A 86 -18.79 -13.92 11.43
C ASP A 86 -17.85 -14.68 10.47
N LEU A 87 -17.05 -13.93 9.71
CA LEU A 87 -16.11 -14.45 8.72
C LEU A 87 -14.71 -14.69 9.31
N TYR A 88 -14.49 -14.47 10.61
CA TYR A 88 -13.19 -14.71 11.26
C TYR A 88 -12.68 -16.13 11.06
N ALA A 89 -13.59 -17.12 10.99
CA ALA A 89 -13.24 -18.52 10.73
C ALA A 89 -12.42 -18.71 9.43
N TYR A 90 -12.52 -17.77 8.50
CA TYR A 90 -11.85 -17.76 7.20
C TYR A 90 -10.59 -16.89 7.15
N GLN A 91 -10.36 -16.05 8.17
CA GLN A 91 -9.18 -15.19 8.28
C GLN A 91 -8.00 -15.92 8.94
N TRP A 92 -7.41 -16.88 8.21
CA TRP A 92 -6.22 -17.60 8.69
C TRP A 92 -5.09 -16.64 9.09
N ASP A 93 -4.98 -15.49 8.44
CA ASP A 93 -3.98 -14.46 8.71
C ASP A 93 -4.14 -13.86 10.10
N LYS A 94 -5.40 -13.60 10.52
CA LYS A 94 -5.72 -13.08 11.85
C LYS A 94 -5.61 -14.17 12.93
N GLN A 95 -5.95 -15.41 12.59
CA GLN A 95 -5.79 -16.57 13.47
C GLN A 95 -4.32 -16.86 13.77
N ASP A 96 -3.48 -16.89 12.74
CA ASP A 96 -2.03 -17.12 12.85
C ASP A 96 -1.32 -16.04 13.68
N GLN A 97 -1.75 -14.78 13.51
CA GLN A 97 -1.22 -13.63 14.25
C GLN A 97 -1.81 -13.47 15.66
N GLN A 98 -2.67 -14.39 16.10
CA GLN A 98 -3.31 -14.38 17.43
C GLN A 98 -4.03 -13.05 17.74
N ILE A 99 -4.75 -12.53 16.74
CA ILE A 99 -5.34 -11.19 16.82
C ILE A 99 -6.41 -11.06 17.93
N PRO A 100 -7.32 -12.01 18.16
CA PRO A 100 -8.25 -11.91 19.30
C PRO A 100 -7.56 -11.82 20.66
N ALA A 101 -6.48 -12.59 20.88
CA ALA A 101 -5.69 -12.50 22.12
C ALA A 101 -4.94 -11.17 22.21
N THR A 102 -4.53 -10.62 21.07
CA THR A 102 -3.92 -9.27 21.01
C THR A 102 -4.93 -8.19 21.39
N HIS A 103 -6.19 -8.31 20.95
CA HIS A 103 -7.29 -7.40 21.27
C HIS A 103 -7.66 -7.38 22.76
N GLU A 104 -7.36 -8.45 23.51
CA GLU A 104 -7.47 -8.46 24.97
C GLU A 104 -6.43 -7.55 25.66
N VAL A 105 -5.32 -7.23 24.97
CA VAL A 105 -4.26 -6.33 25.44
C VAL A 105 -4.51 -4.90 24.95
N THR A 106 -4.72 -4.71 23.64
CA THR A 106 -5.08 -3.43 23.01
C THR A 106 -5.73 -3.66 21.65
N ARG A 107 -6.59 -2.72 21.22
CA ARG A 107 -7.17 -2.72 19.87
C ARG A 107 -6.59 -1.61 18.98
N GLY A 108 -5.55 -0.90 19.43
CA GLY A 108 -4.94 0.22 18.70
C GLY A 108 -5.56 1.58 19.05
N GLU A 109 -6.08 1.74 20.26
CA GLU A 109 -6.72 2.97 20.70
C GLU A 109 -5.76 4.16 20.67
N GLY A 110 -6.23 5.31 20.17
CA GLY A 110 -5.46 6.56 20.18
C GLY A 110 -4.35 6.62 19.13
N THR A 111 -4.30 5.67 18.20
CA THR A 111 -3.36 5.68 17.08
C THR A 111 -4.03 6.01 15.76
N ARG A 112 -3.21 6.38 14.77
CA ARG A 112 -3.65 6.75 13.42
C ARG A 112 -2.83 6.01 12.36
N VAL A 113 -3.52 5.37 11.41
CA VAL A 113 -2.91 4.72 10.25
C VAL A 113 -3.42 5.38 8.97
N ALA A 114 -2.50 5.90 8.16
CA ALA A 114 -2.82 6.40 6.82
C ALA A 114 -2.74 5.26 5.80
N ILE A 115 -3.77 5.11 4.96
CA ILE A 115 -3.77 4.18 3.83
C ILE A 115 -3.52 5.00 2.57
N ILE A 116 -2.32 4.84 1.98
CA ILE A 116 -1.97 5.50 0.71
C ILE A 116 -2.29 4.52 -0.42
N ASP A 117 -3.49 4.61 -0.99
CA ASP A 117 -4.01 3.59 -1.90
C ASP A 117 -5.11 4.14 -2.84
N SER A 118 -6.04 3.29 -3.26
CA SER A 118 -7.08 3.57 -4.25
C SER A 118 -8.35 4.22 -3.71
N GLY A 119 -8.37 4.50 -2.41
CA GLY A 119 -9.55 4.99 -1.72
C GLY A 119 -10.15 3.95 -0.77
N ILE A 120 -10.80 4.44 0.29
CA ILE A 120 -11.51 3.62 1.26
C ILE A 120 -13.02 3.82 1.09
N GLY A 121 -13.74 2.72 0.91
CA GLY A 121 -15.20 2.67 1.03
C GLY A 121 -15.65 2.87 2.46
N ALA A 122 -15.64 4.11 2.94
CA ALA A 122 -15.94 4.45 4.34
C ALA A 122 -17.37 4.07 4.81
N GLY A 123 -18.29 3.83 3.88
CA GLY A 123 -19.64 3.33 4.20
C GLY A 123 -19.71 1.81 4.41
N HIS A 124 -18.59 1.09 4.35
CA HIS A 124 -18.56 -0.33 4.64
C HIS A 124 -18.85 -0.56 6.14
N PRO A 125 -19.75 -1.47 6.54
CA PRO A 125 -20.13 -1.68 7.94
C PRO A 125 -18.96 -2.00 8.89
N ASP A 126 -17.94 -2.70 8.40
CA ASP A 126 -16.72 -2.98 9.17
C ASP A 126 -15.72 -1.82 9.23
N LEU A 127 -15.94 -0.69 8.54
CA LEU A 127 -14.99 0.42 8.45
C LEU A 127 -15.55 1.78 8.86
N GLU A 128 -16.87 1.96 8.86
CA GLU A 128 -17.51 3.25 9.13
C GLU A 128 -17.14 3.85 10.49
N HIS A 129 -16.72 3.02 11.45
CA HIS A 129 -16.28 3.46 12.78
C HIS A 129 -14.85 4.01 12.82
N ALA A 130 -14.00 3.60 11.88
CA ALA A 130 -12.55 3.85 11.92
C ALA A 130 -12.11 5.00 11.00
N VAL A 131 -12.83 5.28 9.91
CA VAL A 131 -12.37 6.22 8.88
C VAL A 131 -12.59 7.68 9.31
N ASN A 132 -11.52 8.45 9.41
CA ASN A 132 -11.57 9.89 9.62
C ASN A 132 -11.70 10.62 8.29
N ALA A 133 -12.92 11.11 8.02
CA ALA A 133 -13.21 11.83 6.79
C ALA A 133 -12.57 13.23 6.71
N ASP A 134 -12.39 13.92 7.85
CA ASP A 134 -11.85 15.29 7.91
C ASP A 134 -10.36 15.34 7.52
N LEU A 135 -9.61 14.28 7.82
CA LEU A 135 -8.19 14.16 7.47
C LEU A 135 -7.95 13.45 6.13
N SER A 136 -8.95 12.72 5.63
CA SER A 136 -8.85 12.00 4.37
C SER A 136 -8.71 12.97 3.20
N LYS A 137 -7.87 12.62 2.22
CA LYS A 137 -7.52 13.52 1.12
C LYS A 137 -7.29 12.78 -0.18
N ASN A 138 -7.86 13.33 -1.27
CA ASN A 138 -7.52 12.93 -2.62
C ASN A 138 -6.29 13.71 -3.13
N PHE A 139 -5.30 13.00 -3.66
CA PHE A 139 -4.10 13.59 -4.27
C PHE A 139 -4.12 13.53 -5.80
N THR A 140 -5.11 12.86 -6.40
CA THR A 140 -5.24 12.71 -7.85
C THR A 140 -5.84 13.98 -8.48
N PRO A 141 -5.74 14.15 -9.81
CA PRO A 141 -6.37 15.26 -10.51
C PRO A 141 -7.87 15.05 -10.80
N ASP A 142 -8.44 13.89 -10.46
CA ASP A 142 -9.86 13.61 -10.71
C ASP A 142 -10.76 14.37 -9.72
N PRO A 143 -12.04 14.62 -10.08
CA PRO A 143 -12.90 15.53 -9.33
C PRO A 143 -13.47 14.91 -8.05
N HIS A 144 -13.17 13.64 -7.75
CA HIS A 144 -13.76 12.95 -6.61
C HIS A 144 -13.00 13.24 -5.32
N GLY A 145 -13.73 13.24 -4.19
CA GLY A 145 -13.17 13.50 -2.87
C GLY A 145 -12.43 12.30 -2.27
N ALA A 146 -12.18 12.42 -0.97
CA ALA A 146 -11.83 11.34 -0.06
C ALA A 146 -12.56 11.58 1.28
N PRO A 147 -12.95 10.53 2.02
CA PRO A 147 -12.76 9.13 1.67
C PRO A 147 -13.70 8.68 0.55
N GLY A 148 -13.29 7.69 -0.22
CA GLY A 148 -14.18 7.03 -1.19
C GLY A 148 -13.43 6.11 -2.15
N PRO A 149 -14.02 4.97 -2.56
CA PRO A 149 -13.33 3.90 -3.29
C PRO A 149 -13.20 4.21 -4.79
N PHE A 150 -13.06 5.49 -5.17
CA PHE A 150 -13.09 5.95 -6.56
C PHE A 150 -11.99 5.33 -7.42
N GLY A 151 -10.83 5.03 -6.83
CA GLY A 151 -9.73 4.34 -7.51
C GLY A 151 -9.85 2.81 -7.53
N GLY A 152 -10.92 2.24 -6.96
CA GLY A 152 -11.21 0.80 -6.92
C GLY A 152 -11.21 0.20 -5.52
N ALA A 153 -11.54 -1.10 -5.44
CA ALA A 153 -11.74 -1.82 -4.18
C ALA A 153 -10.47 -2.11 -3.36
N HIS A 154 -9.27 -1.99 -3.94
CA HIS A 154 -8.02 -2.41 -3.32
C HIS A 154 -7.73 -1.71 -1.99
N GLY A 155 -7.85 -0.38 -1.94
CA GLY A 155 -7.65 0.40 -0.72
C GLY A 155 -8.63 0.05 0.41
N THR A 156 -9.84 -0.38 0.08
CA THR A 156 -10.82 -0.86 1.07
C THR A 156 -10.38 -2.21 1.66
N HIS A 157 -9.81 -3.12 0.86
CA HIS A 157 -9.27 -4.40 1.34
C HIS A 157 -8.06 -4.22 2.25
N VAL A 158 -7.19 -3.29 1.88
CA VAL A 158 -6.05 -2.86 2.69
C VAL A 158 -6.52 -2.25 4.00
N ALA A 159 -7.52 -1.36 3.98
CA ALA A 159 -8.08 -0.72 5.16
C ALA A 159 -8.67 -1.72 6.16
N GLY A 160 -9.48 -2.67 5.69
CA GLY A 160 -10.05 -3.68 6.59
C GLY A 160 -9.01 -4.65 7.16
N SER A 161 -7.91 -4.90 6.45
CA SER A 161 -6.78 -5.65 7.03
C SER A 161 -6.20 -4.97 8.26
N VAL A 162 -6.24 -3.64 8.30
CA VAL A 162 -5.82 -2.83 9.45
C VAL A 162 -6.92 -2.73 10.50
N ALA A 163 -8.12 -2.26 10.16
CA ALA A 163 -9.08 -1.78 11.16
C ALA A 163 -10.52 -2.26 10.97
N ALA A 164 -10.77 -3.38 10.28
CA ALA A 164 -12.10 -3.95 10.23
C ALA A 164 -12.66 -4.25 11.64
N ASN A 165 -13.93 -3.97 11.85
CA ASN A 165 -14.60 -3.98 13.16
C ASN A 165 -14.63 -5.38 13.80
N ASP A 166 -14.23 -5.49 15.06
CA ASP A 166 -14.27 -6.71 15.89
C ASP A 166 -15.44 -6.73 16.89
N GLN A 167 -16.35 -5.75 16.85
CA GLN A 167 -17.44 -5.56 17.84
C GLN A 167 -18.85 -5.63 17.27
N ASN A 168 -19.01 -5.72 15.94
CA ASN A 168 -20.33 -5.79 15.29
C ASN A 168 -20.87 -7.23 15.20
N GLY A 169 -20.05 -8.25 15.50
CA GLY A 169 -20.44 -9.66 15.50
C GLY A 169 -20.69 -10.24 14.11
N SER A 170 -20.17 -9.60 13.06
CA SER A 170 -20.35 -9.98 11.65
C SER A 170 -19.14 -9.56 10.84
N GLY A 171 -18.92 -10.16 9.67
CA GLY A 171 -17.86 -9.70 8.77
C GLY A 171 -16.48 -10.15 9.23
N VAL A 172 -15.46 -9.33 8.97
CA VAL A 172 -14.05 -9.63 9.23
C VAL A 172 -13.49 -8.74 10.33
N ILE A 173 -12.40 -9.16 10.96
CA ILE A 173 -11.69 -8.33 11.95
C ILE A 173 -10.36 -7.81 11.39
N GLY A 174 -9.99 -6.60 11.77
CA GLY A 174 -8.70 -5.97 11.49
C GLY A 174 -7.66 -6.28 12.57
N SER A 175 -6.40 -6.00 12.28
CA SER A 175 -5.33 -6.14 13.27
C SER A 175 -5.47 -5.13 14.42
N ALA A 176 -5.79 -3.87 14.12
CA ALA A 176 -5.95 -2.76 15.05
C ALA A 176 -7.34 -2.08 14.87
N PRO A 177 -8.45 -2.72 15.27
CA PRO A 177 -9.80 -2.28 14.97
C PRO A 177 -10.20 -0.95 15.61
N ALA A 178 -9.47 -0.48 16.64
CA ALA A 178 -9.71 0.81 17.30
C ALA A 178 -8.75 1.93 16.84
N THR A 179 -7.88 1.66 15.86
CA THR A 179 -7.07 2.72 15.25
C THR A 179 -7.92 3.57 14.32
N GLU A 180 -7.60 4.85 14.25
CA GLU A 180 -8.19 5.73 13.24
C GLU A 180 -7.54 5.49 11.88
N LEU A 181 -8.34 5.35 10.82
CA LEU A 181 -7.89 5.25 9.44
C LEU A 181 -8.02 6.60 8.72
N VAL A 182 -7.02 6.93 7.91
CA VAL A 182 -7.06 8.11 7.03
C VAL A 182 -6.88 7.67 5.58
N ASP A 183 -7.85 7.96 4.72
CA ASP A 183 -7.81 7.65 3.30
C ASP A 183 -6.97 8.70 2.54
N LEU A 184 -5.79 8.30 2.08
CA LEU A 184 -4.91 9.13 1.25
C LEU A 184 -4.90 8.57 -0.17
N ARG A 185 -5.89 8.97 -0.98
CA ARG A 185 -6.12 8.40 -2.30
C ARG A 185 -5.12 8.93 -3.33
N VAL A 186 -4.42 8.00 -3.98
CA VAL A 186 -3.38 8.30 -5.00
C VAL A 186 -3.65 7.62 -6.36
N PHE A 187 -4.58 6.66 -6.42
CA PHE A 187 -5.06 6.11 -7.69
C PHE A 187 -6.32 6.84 -8.15
N SER A 188 -6.30 7.23 -9.43
CA SER A 188 -7.42 7.93 -10.06
C SER A 188 -8.58 6.99 -10.37
N GLU A 189 -9.73 7.58 -10.69
CA GLU A 189 -10.93 6.86 -11.12
C GLU A 189 -10.66 5.75 -12.14
N THR A 190 -11.17 4.55 -11.85
CA THR A 190 -10.92 3.32 -12.63
C THR A 190 -11.41 3.40 -14.08
N HIS A 191 -12.40 4.25 -14.38
CA HIS A 191 -13.01 4.37 -15.71
C HIS A 191 -12.21 5.21 -16.72
N SER A 192 -11.22 6.00 -16.28
CA SER A 192 -10.60 7.02 -17.14
C SER A 192 -9.16 6.74 -17.59
N ALA A 193 -8.37 5.95 -16.86
CA ALA A 193 -6.94 5.79 -17.20
C ALA A 193 -6.26 4.49 -16.71
N GLY A 194 -7.01 3.46 -16.32
CA GLY A 194 -6.43 2.26 -15.70
C GLY A 194 -5.83 2.55 -14.31
N PHE A 195 -5.54 1.49 -13.57
CA PHE A 195 -5.03 1.57 -12.20
C PHE A 195 -3.61 2.16 -12.19
N SER A 196 -3.50 3.49 -12.11
CA SER A 196 -2.23 4.22 -12.10
C SER A 196 -2.20 5.38 -11.11
N ALA A 197 -1.02 5.64 -10.54
CA ALA A 197 -0.76 6.72 -9.61
C ALA A 197 0.43 7.56 -10.08
N TRP A 198 0.35 8.88 -9.95
CA TRP A 198 1.52 9.73 -10.15
C TRP A 198 2.46 9.60 -8.96
N LEU A 199 3.74 9.51 -9.26
CA LEU A 199 4.78 9.44 -8.24
C LEU A 199 4.76 10.68 -7.33
N GLY A 200 4.53 11.86 -7.89
CA GLY A 200 4.37 13.10 -7.13
C GLY A 200 3.17 13.07 -6.16
N ASP A 201 2.06 12.42 -6.52
CA ASP A 201 0.88 12.28 -5.66
C ASP A 201 1.21 11.38 -4.45
N VAL A 202 1.96 10.29 -4.68
CA VAL A 202 2.41 9.40 -3.61
C VAL A 202 3.38 10.12 -2.66
N LEU A 203 4.34 10.88 -3.18
CA LEU A 203 5.26 11.67 -2.35
C LEU A 203 4.51 12.69 -1.48
N ALA A 204 3.51 13.36 -2.05
CA ALA A 204 2.67 14.31 -1.33
C ALA A 204 1.86 13.61 -0.22
N ALA A 205 1.31 12.43 -0.50
CA ALA A 205 0.59 11.63 0.49
C ALA A 205 1.50 11.16 1.64
N ILE A 206 2.75 10.77 1.36
CA ILE A 206 3.73 10.41 2.40
C ILE A 206 3.99 11.61 3.32
N VAL A 207 4.29 12.79 2.77
CA VAL A 207 4.54 13.99 3.58
C VAL A 207 3.30 14.39 4.37
N TYR A 208 2.12 14.34 3.76
CA TYR A 208 0.88 14.64 4.42
C TYR A 208 0.58 13.67 5.58
N SER A 209 0.83 12.37 5.41
CA SER A 209 0.66 11.37 6.48
C SER A 209 1.48 11.71 7.73
N ALA A 210 2.69 12.24 7.52
CA ALA A 210 3.56 12.70 8.60
C ALA A 210 3.05 14.01 9.23
N ASN A 211 2.56 14.95 8.42
CA ASN A 211 2.01 16.22 8.88
C ASN A 211 0.76 16.06 9.75
N ILE A 212 -0.07 15.05 9.45
CA ILE A 212 -1.23 14.71 10.28
C ILE A 212 -0.86 13.81 11.46
N GLY A 213 0.43 13.52 11.69
CA GLY A 213 0.89 12.70 12.81
C GLY A 213 0.37 11.26 12.76
N ALA A 214 0.27 10.65 11.56
CA ALA A 214 -0.01 9.23 11.46
C ALA A 214 1.14 8.42 12.06
N ASP A 215 0.83 7.40 12.85
CA ASP A 215 1.82 6.51 13.47
C ASP A 215 2.38 5.52 12.45
N ALA A 216 1.54 5.12 11.50
CA ALA A 216 1.94 4.36 10.32
C ALA A 216 1.31 4.94 9.05
N ALA A 217 2.03 4.83 7.94
CA ALA A 217 1.47 5.04 6.61
C ALA A 217 1.76 3.80 5.76
N ASN A 218 0.69 3.15 5.29
CA ASN A 218 0.78 1.94 4.52
C ASN A 218 0.78 2.24 3.02
N LEU A 219 1.79 1.70 2.32
CA LEU A 219 1.95 1.75 0.89
C LEU A 219 1.85 0.32 0.34
N SER A 220 0.62 -0.11 0.05
CA SER A 220 0.33 -1.38 -0.61
C SER A 220 0.51 -1.29 -2.14
N LEU A 221 1.52 -0.54 -2.54
CA LEU A 221 1.89 -0.18 -3.90
C LEU A 221 3.42 -0.01 -3.93
N GLY A 222 4.03 -0.17 -5.10
CA GLY A 222 5.45 0.09 -5.25
C GLY A 222 5.91 0.01 -6.69
N TRP A 223 6.94 0.76 -7.06
CA TRP A 223 7.44 0.88 -8.42
C TRP A 223 8.94 0.64 -8.46
N THR A 224 9.46 0.22 -9.62
CA THR A 224 10.89 0.08 -9.86
C THR A 224 11.41 1.23 -10.70
N PHE A 225 12.59 1.73 -10.35
CA PHE A 225 13.26 2.79 -11.08
C PHE A 225 14.73 2.46 -11.30
N ARG A 226 15.30 2.96 -12.40
CA ARG A 226 16.72 2.79 -12.72
C ARG A 226 17.51 4.02 -12.28
N PHE A 227 18.46 3.84 -11.37
CA PHE A 227 19.26 4.95 -10.82
C PHE A 227 20.15 5.64 -11.86
N ARG A 228 20.57 4.93 -12.92
CA ARG A 228 21.53 5.43 -13.93
C ARG A 228 20.89 6.02 -15.17
N ASP A 229 19.58 5.98 -15.31
CA ASP A 229 18.91 6.89 -16.24
C ASP A 229 19.11 8.29 -15.65
N GLY A 230 19.60 9.29 -16.40
CA GLY A 230 20.20 10.55 -15.89
C GLY A 230 19.39 11.41 -14.90
N TRP A 231 18.21 10.96 -14.49
CA TRP A 231 17.31 11.52 -13.48
C TRP A 231 17.27 10.75 -12.15
N GLY A 232 17.87 9.55 -12.08
CA GLY A 232 17.74 8.65 -10.94
C GLY A 232 18.36 9.15 -9.64
N GLU A 233 19.37 10.02 -9.72
CA GLU A 233 19.97 10.66 -8.55
C GLU A 233 18.98 11.59 -7.83
N PHE A 234 18.31 12.50 -8.56
CA PHE A 234 17.36 13.42 -7.96
C PHE A 234 16.06 12.71 -7.52
N TRP A 235 15.62 11.70 -8.27
CA TRP A 235 14.49 10.87 -7.85
C TRP A 235 14.77 10.15 -6.51
N GLY A 236 15.94 9.51 -6.38
CA GLY A 236 16.36 8.87 -5.14
C GLY A 236 16.45 9.86 -3.97
N GLU A 237 16.91 11.09 -4.24
CA GLU A 237 16.92 12.17 -3.26
C GLU A 237 15.51 12.59 -2.84
N ALA A 238 14.58 12.78 -3.78
CA ALA A 238 13.20 13.14 -3.47
C ALA A 238 12.52 12.10 -2.57
N MET A 239 12.66 10.82 -2.91
CA MET A 239 12.23 9.70 -2.06
C MET A 239 12.89 9.74 -0.69
N GLN A 240 14.20 9.90 -0.62
CA GLN A 240 14.91 9.90 0.66
C GLN A 240 14.48 11.09 1.55
N ARG A 241 14.26 12.28 0.97
CA ARG A 241 13.79 13.45 1.71
C ARG A 241 12.41 13.19 2.33
N THR A 242 11.46 12.65 1.56
CA THR A 242 10.09 12.38 2.03
C THR A 242 10.02 11.26 3.05
N THR A 243 10.71 10.13 2.83
CA THR A 243 10.68 9.01 3.78
C THR A 243 11.44 9.30 5.06
N THR A 244 12.55 10.04 4.98
CA THR A 244 13.28 10.50 6.17
C THR A 244 12.45 11.48 6.98
N TYR A 245 11.73 12.38 6.32
CA TYR A 245 10.82 13.31 7.00
C TYR A 245 9.72 12.56 7.75
N ALA A 246 9.02 11.64 7.09
CA ALA A 246 7.98 10.82 7.73
C ALA A 246 8.52 10.07 8.96
N ASN A 247 9.67 9.42 8.82
CA ASN A 247 10.29 8.70 9.95
C ASN A 247 10.65 9.64 11.12
N ARG A 248 11.12 10.86 10.83
CA ARG A 248 11.46 11.86 11.87
C ARG A 248 10.22 12.39 12.59
N GLN A 249 9.08 12.49 11.92
CA GLN A 249 7.81 12.90 12.53
C GLN A 249 7.16 11.77 13.35
N GLY A 250 7.70 10.55 13.29
CA GLY A 250 7.17 9.41 14.04
C GLY A 250 6.33 8.44 13.20
N THR A 251 6.15 8.70 11.92
CA THR A 251 5.41 7.82 11.00
C THR A 251 6.28 6.68 10.50
N VAL A 252 5.84 5.44 10.72
CA VAL A 252 6.44 4.24 10.12
C VAL A 252 5.84 4.01 8.75
N LEU A 253 6.67 3.95 7.71
CA LEU A 253 6.21 3.56 6.38
C LEU A 253 6.25 2.03 6.24
N THR A 254 5.15 1.39 5.86
CA THR A 254 5.10 -0.04 5.54
C THR A 254 4.89 -0.22 4.05
N HIS A 255 5.82 -0.91 3.37
CA HIS A 255 5.83 -1.02 1.92
C HIS A 255 5.68 -2.46 1.46
N ALA A 256 4.77 -2.70 0.51
CA ALA A 256 4.72 -3.96 -0.22
C ALA A 256 5.99 -4.15 -1.06
N CYS A 257 6.68 -5.28 -0.93
CA CYS A 257 7.97 -5.50 -1.61
C CYS A 257 7.84 -5.92 -3.09
N GLY A 258 6.62 -6.15 -3.59
CA GLY A 258 6.32 -6.49 -4.98
C GLY A 258 6.00 -7.97 -5.25
N ASN A 259 5.35 -8.23 -6.39
CA ASN A 259 4.70 -9.50 -6.71
C ASN A 259 5.26 -10.22 -7.97
N TRP A 260 6.57 -10.16 -8.22
CA TRP A 260 7.20 -10.73 -9.42
C TRP A 260 7.94 -12.05 -9.19
N GLY A 261 8.04 -12.54 -7.95
CA GLY A 261 8.99 -13.59 -7.58
C GLY A 261 10.43 -13.18 -7.88
N GLY A 262 10.68 -11.87 -7.91
CA GLY A 262 11.95 -11.26 -8.32
C GLY A 262 12.89 -11.00 -7.15
N THR A 263 14.18 -10.99 -7.45
CA THR A 263 15.17 -10.50 -6.49
C THR A 263 15.19 -8.97 -6.48
N LEU A 264 15.06 -8.38 -5.29
CA LEU A 264 15.33 -6.95 -5.02
C LEU A 264 16.83 -6.66 -4.90
N GLN A 265 17.66 -7.70 -5.00
CA GLN A 265 19.12 -7.58 -4.97
C GLN A 265 19.70 -7.96 -6.33
N PHE A 266 20.85 -7.35 -6.67
CA PHE A 266 21.59 -7.65 -7.91
C PHE A 266 20.79 -7.37 -9.20
N ASP A 267 19.88 -6.41 -9.17
CA ASP A 267 18.93 -6.06 -10.23
C ASP A 267 19.47 -5.05 -11.28
N LYS A 268 20.80 -4.94 -11.38
CA LYS A 268 21.52 -4.19 -12.42
C LYS A 268 21.09 -2.71 -12.49
N ASP A 269 21.21 -2.02 -11.35
CA ASP A 269 20.95 -0.58 -11.16
C ASP A 269 19.46 -0.20 -11.04
N GLN A 270 18.58 -1.17 -10.78
CA GLN A 270 17.21 -0.91 -10.37
C GLN A 270 17.16 -0.73 -8.84
N ARG A 271 16.11 -0.07 -8.34
CA ARG A 271 15.61 -0.30 -6.99
C ARG A 271 14.11 -0.23 -6.99
N ASP A 272 13.54 -0.93 -6.03
CA ASP A 272 12.14 -0.84 -5.70
C ASP A 272 11.88 0.32 -4.72
N SER A 273 10.73 0.96 -4.86
CA SER A 273 10.28 2.02 -3.96
C SER A 273 10.08 1.59 -2.51
N SER A 274 10.01 0.28 -2.25
CA SER A 274 10.00 -0.27 -0.89
C SER A 274 11.36 -0.16 -0.21
N GLU A 275 12.48 -0.13 -0.97
CA GLU A 275 13.85 -0.06 -0.46
C GLU A 275 14.25 1.35 0.01
N THR A 276 13.40 1.96 0.84
CA THR A 276 13.56 3.32 1.33
C THR A 276 14.18 3.38 2.72
N ALA A 277 14.99 4.42 2.93
CA ALA A 277 15.51 4.70 4.26
C ALA A 277 14.35 5.10 5.18
N GLY A 278 14.15 4.32 6.25
CA GLY A 278 13.18 4.64 7.29
C GLY A 278 11.86 3.88 7.21
N GLY A 279 11.57 3.20 6.09
CA GLY A 279 10.42 2.30 5.96
C GLY A 279 10.70 0.86 6.42
N LEU A 280 9.69 0.01 6.31
CA LEU A 280 9.76 -1.45 6.41
C LEU A 280 9.33 -2.07 5.09
N THR A 281 10.24 -2.79 4.43
CA THR A 281 9.91 -3.59 3.25
C THR A 281 9.31 -4.92 3.66
N VAL A 282 8.07 -5.19 3.24
CA VAL A 282 7.26 -6.33 3.69
C VAL A 282 7.05 -7.34 2.57
N SER A 283 7.49 -8.58 2.80
CA SER A 283 7.22 -9.71 1.91
C SER A 283 5.94 -10.45 2.31
N ALA A 284 5.38 -11.21 1.37
CA ALA A 284 4.16 -11.98 1.58
C ALA A 284 4.45 -13.44 1.91
N THR A 285 3.72 -13.95 2.89
CA THR A 285 3.58 -15.38 3.18
C THR A 285 2.12 -15.79 3.08
N GLY A 286 1.87 -17.10 3.02
CA GLY A 286 0.53 -17.64 3.24
C GLY A 286 0.53 -19.16 3.22
N PRO A 287 -0.51 -19.78 3.80
CA PRO A 287 -0.64 -21.22 3.89
C PRO A 287 -0.84 -21.83 2.51
N ILE A 288 -0.63 -23.14 2.42
CA ILE A 288 -1.16 -23.94 1.33
C ILE A 288 -2.14 -24.95 1.93
N GLY A 289 -3.37 -25.02 1.44
CA GLY A 289 -4.33 -26.03 1.87
C GLY A 289 -5.27 -25.61 3.00
N PHE A 290 -5.37 -24.33 3.35
CA PHE A 290 -6.23 -23.89 4.44
C PHE A 290 -7.70 -24.22 4.14
N LYS A 291 -8.27 -25.15 4.92
CA LYS A 291 -9.66 -25.63 4.78
C LYS A 291 -10.02 -26.22 3.40
N TRP A 292 -9.04 -26.83 2.70
CA TRP A 292 -9.32 -27.52 1.43
C TRP A 292 -9.97 -28.90 1.61
N GLY A 293 -9.83 -29.49 2.80
CA GLY A 293 -10.38 -30.80 3.13
C GLY A 293 -10.11 -31.19 4.58
N ALA A 294 -10.27 -32.47 4.88
CA ALA A 294 -10.10 -33.01 6.24
C ALA A 294 -8.63 -33.14 6.67
N GLU A 295 -7.68 -33.04 5.74
CA GLU A 295 -6.24 -33.28 5.99
C GLU A 295 -5.53 -32.09 6.67
N GLY A 296 -6.24 -30.97 6.89
CA GLY A 296 -5.67 -29.75 7.45
C GLY A 296 -4.83 -28.98 6.43
N THR A 297 -4.09 -28.00 6.91
CA THR A 297 -3.23 -27.16 6.07
C THR A 297 -1.95 -27.91 5.69
N GLU A 298 -1.65 -28.01 4.39
CA GLU A 298 -0.47 -28.69 3.85
C GLU A 298 0.85 -27.95 4.15
N LYS A 299 0.83 -26.61 4.06
CA LYS A 299 1.98 -25.76 4.41
C LYS A 299 1.57 -24.62 5.33
N PRO A 300 2.38 -24.30 6.36
CA PRO A 300 2.03 -23.31 7.38
C PRO A 300 1.89 -21.90 6.81
N ALA A 301 1.20 -21.03 7.55
CA ALA A 301 0.91 -19.63 7.19
C ALA A 301 2.16 -18.78 6.89
N TYR A 302 3.29 -19.10 7.53
CA TYR A 302 4.57 -18.44 7.29
C TYR A 302 5.26 -18.89 6.00
N THR A 303 4.69 -19.77 5.18
CA THR A 303 5.29 -20.21 3.91
C THR A 303 5.43 -19.03 2.94
N PRO A 304 6.61 -18.75 2.36
CA PRO A 304 6.77 -17.63 1.42
C PRO A 304 5.84 -17.80 0.22
N ALA A 305 5.14 -16.72 -0.14
CA ALA A 305 4.25 -16.73 -1.30
C ALA A 305 5.07 -16.85 -2.59
N TYR A 306 4.64 -17.67 -3.55
CA TYR A 306 5.42 -17.92 -4.78
C TYR A 306 5.69 -16.64 -5.60
N TYR A 307 4.82 -15.63 -5.47
CA TYR A 307 4.93 -14.36 -6.18
C TYR A 307 5.74 -13.31 -5.40
N THR A 308 6.06 -13.52 -4.11
CA THR A 308 6.71 -12.46 -3.31
C THR A 308 8.10 -12.16 -3.85
N ASN A 309 8.40 -10.89 -4.06
CA ASN A 309 9.77 -10.47 -4.24
C ASN A 309 10.58 -10.75 -2.97
N TYR A 310 11.91 -10.81 -3.11
CA TYR A 310 12.80 -11.21 -2.02
C TYR A 310 14.18 -10.55 -2.10
N GLY A 311 14.88 -10.45 -0.98
CA GLY A 311 16.24 -9.93 -0.92
C GLY A 311 16.80 -9.85 0.49
N THR A 312 17.99 -10.40 0.72
CA THR A 312 18.63 -10.56 2.05
C THR A 312 18.87 -9.25 2.80
N ASN A 313 19.06 -8.15 2.09
CA ASN A 313 19.29 -6.80 2.60
C ASN A 313 18.22 -5.81 2.08
N ALA A 314 17.10 -6.32 1.57
CA ALA A 314 16.00 -5.52 1.03
C ALA A 314 14.73 -5.73 1.83
N VAL A 315 14.39 -6.98 2.17
CA VAL A 315 13.23 -7.32 2.99
C VAL A 315 13.55 -7.15 4.48
N ASP A 316 12.67 -6.46 5.21
CA ASP A 316 12.80 -6.22 6.64
C ASP A 316 12.07 -7.26 7.50
N ILE A 317 10.87 -7.67 7.05
CA ILE A 317 9.97 -8.58 7.75
C ILE A 317 9.06 -9.30 6.74
N GLY A 318 8.72 -10.56 7.00
CA GLY A 318 7.65 -11.26 6.28
C GLY A 318 6.32 -11.21 7.04
N ALA A 319 5.20 -11.08 6.34
CA ALA A 319 3.87 -11.01 6.96
C ALA A 319 2.79 -11.72 6.13
N PRO A 320 1.62 -12.04 6.71
CA PRO A 320 0.51 -12.68 6.01
C PRO A 320 0.03 -11.87 4.79
N GLY A 321 0.27 -12.37 3.57
CA GLY A 321 -0.18 -11.75 2.32
C GLY A 321 -0.98 -12.67 1.40
N GLY A 322 -1.17 -13.94 1.79
CA GLY A 322 -1.85 -14.95 1.00
C GLY A 322 -0.93 -15.73 0.08
N ASN A 323 -1.29 -16.97 -0.21
CA ASN A 323 -0.59 -17.82 -1.15
C ASN A 323 -1.58 -18.53 -2.06
N PHE A 324 -1.10 -19.21 -3.09
CA PHE A 324 -1.97 -19.97 -3.99
C PHE A 324 -1.17 -21.14 -4.55
N ALA A 325 -1.63 -22.38 -4.33
CA ALA A 325 -1.00 -23.52 -5.01
C ALA A 325 -1.47 -23.56 -6.46
N VAL A 326 -0.56 -23.22 -7.37
CA VAL A 326 -0.81 -23.28 -8.83
C VAL A 326 -1.15 -24.69 -9.32
N ASP A 327 -0.70 -25.72 -8.60
CA ASP A 327 -0.92 -27.13 -8.91
C ASP A 327 -2.13 -27.73 -8.15
N ALA A 328 -2.91 -26.91 -7.42
CA ALA A 328 -4.11 -27.39 -6.72
C ALA A 328 -5.10 -28.01 -7.73
N PRO A 329 -5.64 -29.21 -7.46
CA PRO A 329 -6.64 -29.83 -8.33
C PRO A 329 -7.82 -28.88 -8.56
N GLU A 330 -8.29 -28.72 -9.80
CA GLU A 330 -9.44 -27.86 -10.14
C GLU A 330 -10.72 -28.21 -9.36
N SER A 331 -10.82 -29.43 -8.83
CA SER A 331 -11.93 -29.91 -8.00
C SER A 331 -11.93 -29.33 -6.57
N SER A 332 -10.88 -28.65 -6.13
CA SER A 332 -10.83 -27.98 -4.82
C SER A 332 -11.52 -26.61 -4.88
N GLY A 333 -12.85 -26.62 -4.76
CA GLY A 333 -13.68 -25.41 -4.72
C GLY A 333 -13.31 -24.39 -3.65
N ASN A 334 -12.40 -24.72 -2.72
CA ASN A 334 -11.98 -23.92 -1.57
C ASN A 334 -10.56 -23.32 -1.72
N ARG A 335 -9.92 -23.44 -2.88
CA ARG A 335 -8.51 -23.00 -3.08
C ARG A 335 -8.24 -21.53 -2.77
N TYR A 336 -9.26 -20.69 -2.82
CA TYR A 336 -9.13 -19.26 -2.51
C TYR A 336 -9.02 -18.98 -1.00
N TYR A 337 -9.24 -19.97 -0.14
CA TYR A 337 -9.06 -19.82 1.32
C TYR A 337 -7.60 -19.59 1.75
N ASP A 338 -6.64 -19.83 0.86
CA ASP A 338 -5.22 -19.51 1.10
C ASP A 338 -4.90 -18.01 0.88
N LEU A 339 -5.84 -17.25 0.30
CA LEU A 339 -5.75 -15.81 0.12
C LEU A 339 -6.21 -15.09 1.40
N VAL A 340 -6.04 -13.78 1.45
CA VAL A 340 -6.51 -12.94 2.56
C VAL A 340 -7.93 -12.48 2.25
N LEU A 341 -8.89 -12.85 3.12
CA LEU A 341 -10.27 -12.37 3.07
C LEU A 341 -10.36 -11.00 3.76
N ASN A 342 -10.88 -9.99 3.07
CA ASN A 342 -11.14 -8.70 3.68
C ASN A 342 -12.21 -7.87 2.95
N THR A 343 -12.57 -6.74 3.56
CA THR A 343 -13.59 -5.79 3.08
C THR A 343 -13.29 -5.27 1.68
N VAL A 344 -14.28 -5.12 0.83
CA VAL A 344 -14.14 -4.47 -0.49
C VAL A 344 -15.27 -3.49 -0.72
N ALA A 345 -15.00 -2.46 -1.51
CA ALA A 345 -16.00 -1.52 -1.99
C ALA A 345 -15.74 -1.26 -3.47
N GLU A 346 -16.61 -1.76 -4.33
CA GLU A 346 -16.50 -1.59 -5.78
C GLU A 346 -17.28 -0.34 -6.19
N PRO A 347 -16.62 0.71 -6.72
CA PRO A 347 -17.33 1.91 -7.14
C PRO A 347 -18.17 1.63 -8.39
N GLU A 348 -19.36 2.19 -8.42
CA GLU A 348 -20.28 2.10 -9.55
C GLU A 348 -20.40 3.47 -10.21
N PHE A 349 -20.21 3.52 -11.52
CA PHE A 349 -20.45 4.73 -12.31
C PHE A 349 -21.39 4.42 -13.46
N SER A 350 -22.17 5.42 -13.87
CA SER A 350 -23.00 5.35 -15.07
C SER A 350 -22.15 5.26 -16.35
N GLU A 351 -22.79 4.99 -17.49
CA GLU A 351 -22.13 5.05 -18.80
C GLU A 351 -21.52 6.45 -19.08
N ASP A 352 -22.10 7.50 -18.50
CA ASP A 352 -21.63 8.89 -18.62
C ASP A 352 -20.52 9.25 -17.61
N GLY A 353 -20.08 8.30 -16.78
CA GLY A 353 -19.03 8.48 -15.78
C GLY A 353 -19.48 9.15 -14.47
N GLU A 354 -20.79 9.23 -14.22
CA GLU A 354 -21.30 9.77 -12.95
C GLU A 354 -21.30 8.70 -11.87
N TYR A 355 -20.71 9.00 -10.71
CA TYR A 355 -20.70 8.11 -9.56
C TYR A 355 -22.11 7.81 -9.03
N GLN A 356 -22.48 6.53 -8.97
CA GLN A 356 -23.80 6.05 -8.54
C GLN A 356 -23.80 5.45 -7.12
N GLY A 357 -22.62 5.23 -6.54
CA GLY A 357 -22.45 4.58 -5.25
C GLY A 357 -21.35 3.53 -5.27
N ALA A 358 -21.33 2.66 -4.27
CA ALA A 358 -20.41 1.53 -4.23
C ALA A 358 -21.13 0.29 -3.71
N THR A 359 -20.77 -0.86 -4.27
CA THR A 359 -21.18 -2.17 -3.71
C THR A 359 -20.14 -2.60 -2.68
N TYR A 360 -20.60 -2.76 -1.44
CA TYR A 360 -19.79 -3.22 -0.31
C TYR A 360 -19.87 -4.75 -0.15
N GLY A 361 -18.78 -5.38 0.26
CA GLY A 361 -18.74 -6.83 0.49
C GLY A 361 -17.37 -7.30 0.95
N TYR A 362 -17.07 -8.59 0.74
CA TYR A 362 -15.78 -9.18 1.09
C TYR A 362 -15.18 -9.94 -0.09
N ASP A 363 -13.87 -9.88 -0.26
CA ASP A 363 -13.18 -10.62 -1.31
C ASP A 363 -11.80 -11.13 -0.87
N TRP A 364 -11.30 -12.08 -1.65
CA TRP A 364 -10.10 -12.85 -1.38
C TRP A 364 -8.95 -12.35 -2.24
N TYR A 365 -8.01 -11.61 -1.66
CA TYR A 365 -6.85 -11.09 -2.38
C TYR A 365 -5.57 -11.76 -1.89
N ALA A 366 -4.60 -11.92 -2.79
CA ALA A 366 -3.22 -12.19 -2.42
C ALA A 366 -2.33 -11.06 -2.91
N GLY A 367 -1.25 -10.82 -2.18
CA GLY A 367 -0.22 -9.87 -2.56
C GLY A 367 0.62 -9.44 -1.37
N THR A 368 1.81 -8.92 -1.68
CA THR A 368 2.57 -8.11 -0.70
C THR A 368 1.76 -6.89 -0.24
N SER A 369 0.79 -6.45 -1.04
CA SER A 369 -0.24 -5.46 -0.71
C SER A 369 -1.18 -5.86 0.43
N MET A 370 -1.34 -7.17 0.73
CA MET A 370 -2.11 -7.66 1.89
C MET A 370 -1.21 -7.92 3.09
N ALA A 371 0.10 -8.11 2.89
CA ALA A 371 1.09 -8.28 3.94
C ALA A 371 1.48 -6.95 4.62
N ALA A 372 1.75 -5.90 3.83
CA ALA A 372 2.11 -4.59 4.34
C ALA A 372 1.13 -4.00 5.38
N PRO A 373 -0.22 -4.05 5.18
CA PRO A 373 -1.16 -3.50 6.15
C PRO A 373 -1.19 -4.27 7.48
N GLN A 374 -0.84 -5.55 7.50
CA GLN A 374 -0.71 -6.31 8.76
C GLN A 374 0.37 -5.68 9.65
N VAL A 375 1.50 -5.27 9.04
CA VAL A 375 2.60 -4.60 9.75
C VAL A 375 2.21 -3.18 10.17
N ALA A 376 1.39 -2.48 9.38
CA ALA A 376 0.84 -1.18 9.77
C ALA A 376 -0.09 -1.30 10.98
N GLY A 377 -0.98 -2.30 10.99
CA GLY A 377 -1.83 -2.62 12.13
C GLY A 377 -1.02 -3.00 13.37
N ALA A 378 0.00 -3.86 13.24
CA ALA A 378 0.90 -4.18 14.33
C ALA A 378 1.65 -2.93 14.85
N THR A 379 2.04 -2.01 13.97
CA THR A 379 2.65 -0.73 14.37
C THR A 379 1.69 0.09 15.26
N ALA A 380 0.42 0.20 14.85
CA ALA A 380 -0.62 0.89 15.63
C ALA A 380 -0.82 0.22 17.00
N LEU A 381 -0.90 -1.11 17.05
CA LEU A 381 -1.01 -1.84 18.31
C LEU A 381 0.19 -1.56 19.25
N VAL A 382 1.43 -1.66 18.76
CA VAL A 382 2.64 -1.37 19.55
C VAL A 382 2.65 0.09 20.02
N LYS A 383 2.21 1.02 19.18
CA LYS A 383 2.14 2.44 19.52
C LYS A 383 1.07 2.72 20.58
N SER A 384 -0.06 2.02 20.54
CA SER A 384 -1.11 2.13 21.56
C SER A 384 -0.61 1.72 22.95
N VAL A 385 0.09 0.58 23.06
CA VAL A 385 0.69 0.17 24.35
C VAL A 385 1.91 1.01 24.75
N ASN A 386 2.61 1.62 23.79
CA ASN A 386 3.78 2.46 24.02
C ASN A 386 3.65 3.86 23.36
N PRO A 387 2.79 4.77 23.87
CA PRO A 387 2.50 6.04 23.21
C PRO A 387 3.71 6.96 23.03
N SER A 388 4.77 6.81 23.82
CA SER A 388 6.00 7.61 23.69
C SER A 388 6.97 7.12 22.61
N TYR A 389 6.73 5.95 22.00
CA TYR A 389 7.67 5.41 21.00
C TYR A 389 7.67 6.25 19.73
N ASN A 390 8.88 6.53 19.24
CA ASN A 390 9.09 7.08 17.90
C ASN A 390 9.13 5.96 16.85
N ALA A 391 9.13 6.33 15.57
CA ALA A 391 9.12 5.39 14.45
C ALA A 391 10.25 4.34 14.52
N ASN A 392 11.45 4.69 15.00
CA ASN A 392 12.56 3.74 15.08
C ASN A 392 12.40 2.74 16.22
N GLN A 393 11.80 3.16 17.34
CA GLN A 393 11.45 2.25 18.43
C GLN A 393 10.35 1.28 17.99
N LEU A 394 9.31 1.77 17.32
CA LEU A 394 8.23 0.93 16.77
C LEU A 394 8.78 -0.14 15.82
N LYS A 395 9.55 0.26 14.81
CA LYS A 395 10.21 -0.69 13.88
C LYS A 395 11.13 -1.67 14.59
N SER A 396 11.89 -1.20 15.58
CA SER A 396 12.83 -2.06 16.31
C SER A 396 12.11 -3.11 17.16
N THR A 397 10.96 -2.76 17.75
CA THR A 397 10.12 -3.72 18.47
C THR A 397 9.59 -4.79 17.53
N LEU A 398 8.94 -4.40 16.43
CA LEU A 398 8.41 -5.35 15.44
C LEU A 398 9.50 -6.29 14.90
N LYS A 399 10.70 -5.77 14.59
CA LYS A 399 11.81 -6.58 14.08
C LYS A 399 12.44 -7.49 15.15
N ARG A 400 12.42 -7.10 16.42
CA ARG A 400 13.04 -7.84 17.53
C ARG A 400 12.19 -9.04 17.95
N VAL A 401 10.87 -8.87 17.97
CA VAL A 401 9.90 -9.91 18.37
C VAL A 401 9.46 -10.79 17.21
N ALA A 402 9.84 -10.45 15.98
CA ALA A 402 9.54 -11.26 14.80
C ALA A 402 10.00 -12.72 15.00
N SER A 403 9.08 -13.65 14.78
CA SER A 403 9.33 -15.07 14.95
C SER A 403 10.30 -15.59 13.87
N VAL A 404 10.98 -16.70 14.15
CA VAL A 404 11.88 -17.36 13.20
C VAL A 404 11.22 -18.66 12.73
N PRO A 405 10.72 -18.73 11.48
CA PRO A 405 10.15 -19.94 10.90
C PRO A 405 11.13 -21.12 10.83
N ASP A 406 10.61 -22.35 10.83
CA ASP A 406 11.43 -23.58 10.73
C ASP A 406 12.28 -23.64 9.45
N GLU A 407 11.72 -23.17 8.32
CA GLU A 407 12.42 -23.04 7.03
C GLU A 407 12.89 -21.60 6.79
N TYR A 408 13.39 -20.93 7.82
CA TYR A 408 13.81 -19.52 7.73
C TYR A 408 14.84 -19.31 6.62
N ASN A 409 14.50 -18.40 5.71
CA ASN A 409 15.39 -17.87 4.71
C ASN A 409 15.36 -16.34 4.74
N LYS A 410 16.47 -15.74 5.19
CA LYS A 410 16.60 -14.29 5.39
C LYS A 410 16.12 -13.45 4.21
N LYS A 411 16.24 -13.94 2.97
CA LYS A 411 15.78 -13.21 1.79
C LYS A 411 14.27 -12.95 1.76
N TYR A 412 13.48 -13.83 2.40
CA TYR A 412 12.02 -13.68 2.50
C TYR A 412 11.61 -13.04 3.82
N TYR A 413 12.35 -13.26 4.91
CA TYR A 413 11.87 -12.84 6.23
C TYR A 413 12.60 -11.63 6.81
N GLY A 414 13.77 -11.24 6.30
CA GLY A 414 14.55 -10.17 6.92
C GLY A 414 14.87 -10.50 8.39
N SER A 415 14.19 -9.82 9.32
CA SER A 415 14.32 -10.05 10.77
C SER A 415 13.50 -11.23 11.28
N GLY A 416 12.48 -11.65 10.55
CA GLY A 416 11.60 -12.75 10.93
C GLY A 416 10.22 -12.65 10.28
N TYR A 417 9.31 -13.49 10.76
CA TYR A 417 7.90 -13.43 10.42
C TYR A 417 7.14 -12.63 11.48
N LEU A 418 6.21 -11.78 11.05
CA LEU A 418 5.42 -10.93 11.93
C LEU A 418 4.81 -11.76 13.08
N ASP A 419 4.93 -11.25 14.30
CA ASP A 419 4.31 -11.80 15.50
C ASP A 419 3.64 -10.64 16.25
N THR A 420 2.36 -10.44 15.93
CA THR A 420 1.59 -9.29 16.41
C THR A 420 1.35 -9.36 17.91
N TYR A 421 1.05 -10.54 18.45
CA TYR A 421 0.83 -10.73 19.88
C TYR A 421 2.10 -10.48 20.70
N SER A 422 3.23 -11.09 20.30
CA SER A 422 4.51 -10.87 21.00
C SER A 422 4.93 -9.39 20.96
N ALA A 423 4.56 -8.64 19.93
CA ALA A 423 4.89 -7.22 19.81
C ALA A 423 4.20 -6.32 20.86
N VAL A 424 3.03 -6.72 21.40
CA VAL A 424 2.27 -5.89 22.35
C VAL A 424 2.45 -6.31 23.82
N VAL A 425 2.99 -7.51 24.08
CA VAL A 425 3.18 -8.04 25.45
C VAL A 425 4.63 -7.94 25.95
N GLU A 426 5.52 -7.35 25.15
CA GLU A 426 6.95 -7.19 25.47
C GLU A 426 7.27 -6.16 26.57
#